data_AF-G8FW28-F1
#
_entry.id   AF-G8FW28-F1
#
_cell.length_a   1.000
_cell.length_b   1.000
_cell.length_c   1.000
_cell.angle_alpha   90.00
_cell.angle_beta   90.00
_cell.angle_gamma   90.00
#
_symmetry.space_group_name_H-M   'P 1'
#
loop_
_entity.id
_entity.type
_entity.pdbx_description
1 polymer ?
#
loop_
_entity_poly.entity_id
_entity_poly.type
_entity_poly.pdbx_seq_one_letter_code
_entity_poly.pdbx_strand_id
1 'polypeptide(L)'
;GRRFVYRDNDGMVASGFGLDFTPARVRLAEIKESVDNYQRELKATQDARRAVTRFSRAIIDACEAFPEKADSWRRAAQAIMETMVSRAEQASKLESLHSEVLEYAEARFGEHNMSCAGDISVSSIINTTPKNLSESNERTRSYERDIKQTDDGSAVEMAYENKPEAAVGDTQSRLRQAEKAVGDIQGAVLAAVPVGLLQVGCRAAQECVSVEFDGWSDVVGAAEMMRRMIGLSEAAWVDGVGR
;
A
#
# COMPACT_ATOMS: atom_id res chain seq x y z
N GLY A 1 -7.22 -2.37 -24.74
CA GLY A 1 -5.77 -2.35 -24.99
C GLY A 1 -5.48 -1.37 -26.11
N ARG A 2 -4.26 -0.83 -26.22
CA ARG A 2 -3.86 0.01 -27.36
C ARG A 2 -3.03 -0.84 -28.30
N ARG A 3 -3.45 -0.93 -29.56
CA ARG A 3 -2.73 -1.65 -30.63
C ARG A 3 -2.40 -0.66 -31.74
N PHE A 4 -1.15 -0.67 -32.17
CA PHE A 4 -0.63 0.06 -33.31
C PHE A 4 -0.30 -0.95 -34.39
N VAL A 5 -0.77 -0.71 -35.61
CA VAL A 5 -0.56 -1.59 -36.75
C VAL A 5 0.05 -0.75 -37.86
N TYR A 6 1.26 -1.09 -38.27
CA TYR A 6 1.88 -0.55 -39.47
C TYR A 6 1.49 -1.41 -40.66
N ARG A 7 1.04 -0.75 -41.72
CA ARG A 7 0.69 -1.38 -43.00
C ARG A 7 1.70 -0.98 -44.06
N ASP A 8 2.03 -1.90 -44.96
CA ASP A 8 2.86 -1.62 -46.12
C ASP A 8 2.08 -0.85 -47.21
N ASN A 9 2.77 -0.49 -48.29
CA ASN A 9 2.20 0.25 -49.41
C ASN A 9 1.11 -0.53 -50.18
N ASP A 10 1.08 -1.86 -50.03
CA ASP A 10 0.04 -2.73 -50.60
C ASP A 10 -1.16 -2.88 -49.63
N GLY A 11 -1.11 -2.22 -48.47
CA GLY A 11 -2.15 -2.21 -47.45
C GLY A 11 -2.14 -3.43 -46.53
N MET A 12 -1.16 -4.32 -46.67
CA MET A 12 -0.98 -5.52 -45.84
C MET A 12 -0.33 -5.15 -44.51
N VAL A 13 -0.64 -5.91 -43.45
CA VAL A 13 -0.10 -5.67 -42.11
C VAL A 13 1.37 -6.08 -42.08
N ALA A 14 2.28 -5.10 -41.99
CA ALA A 14 3.72 -5.32 -41.97
C ALA A 14 4.24 -5.58 -40.54
N SER A 15 3.71 -4.86 -39.55
CA SER A 15 4.02 -5.11 -38.13
C SER A 15 2.90 -4.58 -37.22
N GLY A 16 2.72 -5.23 -36.08
CA GLY A 16 1.71 -4.84 -35.09
C GLY A 16 2.28 -4.92 -33.68
N PHE A 17 2.19 -3.82 -32.94
CA PHE A 17 2.65 -3.71 -31.56
C PHE A 17 1.53 -3.21 -30.67
N GLY A 18 1.50 -3.64 -29.41
CA GLY A 18 0.60 -3.07 -28.43
C GLY A 18 -0.01 -4.08 -27.49
N LEU A 19 -0.61 -3.54 -26.43
CA LEU A 19 -1.15 -4.33 -25.34
C LEU A 19 -2.59 -4.73 -25.66
N ASP A 20 -2.86 -6.03 -25.74
CA ASP A 20 -4.21 -6.56 -25.91
C ASP A 20 -4.79 -7.06 -24.59
N PHE A 21 -5.96 -6.54 -24.23
CA PHE A 21 -6.72 -7.03 -23.08
C PHE A 21 -7.83 -8.00 -23.49
N THR A 22 -7.99 -8.33 -24.78
CA THR A 22 -8.99 -9.31 -25.24
C THR A 22 -8.83 -10.66 -24.52
N PRO A 23 -7.61 -11.21 -24.35
CA PRO A 23 -7.43 -12.44 -23.57
C PRO A 23 -7.84 -12.29 -22.11
N ALA A 24 -7.47 -11.18 -21.47
CA ALA A 24 -7.84 -10.89 -20.08
C ALA A 24 -9.35 -10.66 -19.91
N ARG A 25 -10.02 -10.07 -20.90
CA ARG A 25 -11.46 -9.84 -20.91
C ARG A 25 -12.24 -11.16 -21.02
N VAL A 26 -11.78 -12.08 -21.86
CA VAL A 26 -12.38 -13.41 -21.99
C VAL A 26 -12.23 -14.20 -20.69
N ARG A 27 -11.09 -14.08 -20.00
CA ARG A 27 -10.77 -14.77 -18.75
C ARG A 27 -11.07 -13.95 -17.49
N LEU A 28 -11.87 -12.91 -17.60
CA LEU A 28 -12.08 -11.96 -16.49
C LEU A 28 -12.64 -12.65 -15.24
N ALA A 29 -13.58 -13.58 -15.42
CA ALA A 29 -14.19 -14.31 -14.31
C ALA A 29 -13.15 -15.16 -13.56
N GLU A 30 -12.33 -15.93 -14.27
CA GLU A 30 -11.25 -16.75 -13.69
C GLU A 30 -10.24 -15.89 -12.94
N ILE A 31 -9.80 -14.77 -13.54
CA ILE A 31 -8.82 -13.87 -12.94
C ILE A 31 -9.41 -13.24 -11.68
N LYS A 32 -10.68 -12.81 -11.73
CA LYS A 32 -11.36 -12.25 -10.58
C LYS A 32 -11.46 -13.26 -9.44
N GLU A 33 -11.87 -14.49 -9.73
CA GLU A 33 -11.94 -15.56 -8.72
C GLU A 33 -10.57 -15.81 -8.09
N SER A 34 -9.50 -15.88 -8.90
CA SER A 34 -8.14 -16.04 -8.39
C SER A 34 -7.72 -14.90 -7.46
N VAL A 35 -8.02 -13.65 -7.83
CA VAL A 35 -7.74 -12.47 -7.00
C VAL A 35 -8.55 -12.49 -5.71
N ASP A 36 -9.84 -12.80 -5.79
CA ASP A 36 -10.73 -12.85 -4.62
C ASP A 36 -10.27 -13.97 -3.65
N ASN A 37 -9.84 -15.12 -4.16
CA ASN A 37 -9.29 -16.22 -3.36
C ASN A 37 -8.01 -15.79 -2.64
N TYR A 38 -7.08 -15.18 -3.38
CA TYR A 38 -5.82 -14.68 -2.83
C TYR A 38 -6.06 -13.60 -1.76
N GLN A 39 -6.98 -12.67 -2.00
CA GLN A 39 -7.33 -11.63 -1.02
C GLN A 39 -7.96 -12.24 0.25
N ARG A 40 -8.80 -13.27 0.11
CA ARG A 40 -9.38 -13.98 1.26
C ARG A 40 -8.29 -14.66 2.10
N GLU A 41 -7.35 -15.34 1.47
CA GLU A 41 -6.23 -16.00 2.16
C GLU A 41 -5.30 -14.99 2.85
N LEU A 42 -4.98 -13.90 2.15
CA LEU A 42 -4.17 -12.82 2.69
C LEU A 42 -4.84 -12.18 3.90
N LYS A 43 -6.13 -11.88 3.79
CA LYS A 43 -6.92 -11.31 4.88
C LYS A 43 -6.99 -12.26 6.08
N ALA A 44 -7.28 -13.54 5.85
CA ALA A 44 -7.33 -14.54 6.91
C ALA A 44 -5.98 -14.64 7.66
N THR A 45 -4.87 -14.60 6.93
CA THR A 45 -3.53 -14.62 7.53
C THR A 45 -3.24 -13.36 8.35
N GLN A 46 -3.61 -12.18 7.83
CA GLN A 46 -3.45 -10.91 8.55
C GLN A 46 -4.32 -10.85 9.79
N ASP A 47 -5.57 -11.30 9.70
CA ASP A 47 -6.51 -11.31 10.82
C ASP A 47 -6.05 -12.29 11.90
N ALA A 48 -5.54 -13.47 11.54
CA ALA A 48 -4.91 -14.40 12.49
C ALA A 48 -3.72 -13.75 13.22
N ARG A 49 -2.83 -13.04 12.51
CA ARG A 49 -1.70 -12.34 13.14
C ARG A 49 -2.15 -11.25 14.10
N ARG A 50 -3.17 -10.47 13.71
CA ARG A 50 -3.78 -9.44 14.57
C ARG A 50 -4.43 -10.05 15.80
N ALA A 51 -5.14 -11.17 15.64
CA ALA A 51 -5.79 -11.89 16.72
C ALA A 51 -4.75 -12.40 17.74
N VAL A 52 -3.67 -13.05 17.30
CA VAL A 52 -2.57 -13.49 18.18
C VAL A 52 -2.04 -12.32 19.01
N THR A 53 -1.77 -11.17 18.37
CA THR A 53 -1.24 -9.99 19.06
C THR A 53 -2.24 -9.40 20.05
N ARG A 54 -3.52 -9.36 19.67
CA ARG A 54 -4.59 -8.82 20.52
C ARG A 54 -4.79 -9.68 21.76
N PHE A 55 -4.94 -10.99 21.58
CA PHE A 55 -5.18 -11.91 22.69
C PHE A 55 -3.96 -12.07 23.58
N SER A 56 -2.74 -12.11 23.02
CA SER A 56 -1.53 -12.17 23.84
C SER A 56 -1.40 -10.94 24.74
N ARG A 57 -1.69 -9.75 24.21
CA ARG A 57 -1.70 -8.51 25.01
C ARG A 57 -2.79 -8.53 26.07
N ALA A 58 -4.02 -8.89 25.71
CA ALA A 58 -5.12 -8.97 26.67
C ALA A 58 -4.85 -9.97 27.81
N ILE A 59 -4.19 -11.11 27.50
CA ILE A 59 -3.77 -12.08 28.52
C ILE A 59 -2.67 -11.50 29.42
N ILE A 60 -1.70 -10.75 28.87
CA ILE A 60 -0.67 -10.09 29.67
C ILE A 60 -1.31 -9.06 30.61
N ASP A 61 -2.20 -8.22 30.09
CA ASP A 61 -2.93 -7.22 30.88
C ASP A 61 -3.75 -7.90 32.00
N ALA A 62 -4.40 -9.04 31.71
CA ALA A 62 -5.10 -9.83 32.71
C ALA A 62 -4.16 -10.45 33.76
N CYS A 63 -2.95 -10.87 33.38
CA CYS A 63 -1.95 -11.36 34.33
C CYS A 63 -1.46 -10.25 35.28
N GLU A 64 -1.50 -8.99 34.87
CA GLU A 64 -1.21 -7.85 35.76
C GLU A 64 -2.37 -7.59 36.72
N ALA A 65 -3.61 -7.77 36.27
CA ALA A 65 -4.81 -7.62 37.09
C ALA A 65 -5.01 -8.76 38.11
N PHE A 66 -4.61 -9.99 37.76
CA PHE A 66 -4.83 -11.20 38.56
C PHE A 66 -3.52 -11.97 38.80
N PRO A 67 -2.66 -11.51 39.73
CA PRO A 67 -1.36 -12.12 39.98
C PRO A 67 -1.45 -13.60 40.41
N GLU A 68 -2.56 -14.02 41.03
CA GLU A 68 -2.80 -15.39 41.49
C GLU A 68 -2.93 -16.42 40.36
N LYS A 69 -3.33 -15.99 39.15
CA LYS A 69 -3.46 -16.84 37.96
C LYS A 69 -2.44 -16.52 36.87
N ALA A 70 -1.65 -15.46 37.05
CA ALA A 70 -0.67 -14.98 36.08
C ALA A 70 0.28 -16.07 35.60
N ASP A 71 0.87 -16.86 36.51
CA ASP A 71 1.83 -17.90 36.15
C ASP A 71 1.21 -19.03 35.33
N SER A 72 -0.06 -19.38 35.59
CA SER A 72 -0.75 -20.40 34.79
C SER A 72 -1.06 -19.90 33.39
N TRP A 73 -1.59 -18.68 33.26
CA TRP A 73 -1.97 -18.13 31.96
C TRP A 73 -0.76 -17.78 31.10
N ARG A 74 0.33 -17.24 31.68
CA ARG A 74 1.59 -17.00 30.95
C ARG A 74 2.16 -18.30 30.40
N ARG A 75 2.21 -19.36 31.22
CA ARG A 75 2.69 -20.68 30.77
C ARG A 75 1.81 -21.26 29.67
N ALA A 76 0.49 -21.17 29.80
CA ALA A 76 -0.43 -21.65 28.78
C ALA A 76 -0.28 -20.87 27.46
N ALA A 77 -0.21 -19.53 27.51
CA ALA A 77 -0.02 -18.69 26.34
C ALA A 77 1.34 -18.94 25.66
N GLN A 78 2.41 -19.12 26.43
CA GLN A 78 3.73 -19.46 25.91
C GLN A 78 3.74 -20.83 25.23
N ALA A 79 3.15 -21.85 25.87
CA ALA A 79 3.04 -23.18 25.29
C ALA A 79 2.26 -23.17 23.96
N ILE A 80 1.19 -22.37 23.85
CA ILE A 80 0.44 -22.21 22.59
C ILE A 80 1.33 -21.59 21.51
N MET A 81 2.12 -20.58 21.83
CA MET A 81 3.02 -19.92 20.87
C MET A 81 4.17 -20.84 20.41
N GLU A 82 4.67 -21.71 21.28
CA GLU A 82 5.79 -22.61 20.98
C GLU A 82 5.35 -23.90 20.27
N THR A 83 4.16 -24.43 20.59
CA THR A 83 3.69 -25.73 20.08
C THR A 83 3.09 -25.63 18.67
N MET A 84 2.38 -24.54 18.39
CA MET A 84 1.58 -24.42 17.17
C MET A 84 2.36 -23.72 16.06
N VAL A 85 2.44 -24.34 14.88
CA VAL A 85 3.15 -23.79 13.72
C VAL A 85 2.28 -22.76 12.97
N SER A 86 0.96 -22.98 12.91
CA SER A 86 0.04 -22.10 12.19
C SER A 86 -0.40 -20.91 13.04
N ARG A 87 -0.35 -19.70 12.47
CA ARG A 87 -0.87 -18.49 13.11
C ARG A 87 -2.37 -18.54 13.37
N ALA A 88 -3.13 -19.22 12.52
CA ALA A 88 -4.58 -19.37 12.70
C ALA A 88 -4.91 -20.25 13.91
N GLU A 89 -4.17 -21.34 14.09
CA GLU A 89 -4.31 -22.24 15.24
C GLU A 89 -3.88 -21.55 16.54
N GLN A 90 -2.76 -20.81 16.50
CA GLN A 90 -2.32 -19.96 17.62
C GLN A 90 -3.43 -18.97 18.02
N ALA A 91 -4.02 -18.26 17.04
CA ALA A 91 -5.08 -17.30 17.30
C ALA A 91 -6.30 -17.96 17.98
N SER A 92 -6.76 -19.09 17.45
CA SER A 92 -7.92 -19.81 18.00
C SER A 92 -7.68 -20.31 19.43
N LYS A 93 -6.48 -20.85 19.72
CA LYS A 93 -6.15 -21.32 21.07
C LYS A 93 -5.96 -20.16 22.07
N LEU A 94 -5.35 -19.06 21.65
CA LEU A 94 -5.24 -17.86 22.48
C LEU A 94 -6.61 -17.22 22.72
N GLU A 95 -7.52 -17.27 21.76
CA GLU A 95 -8.90 -16.84 21.95
C GLU A 95 -9.62 -17.68 23.00
N SER A 96 -9.50 -19.02 22.95
CA SER A 96 -10.08 -19.90 23.98
C SER A 96 -9.51 -19.61 25.37
N LEU A 97 -8.19 -19.40 25.47
CA LEU A 97 -7.54 -19.04 26.73
C LEU A 97 -8.01 -17.66 27.23
N HIS A 98 -8.18 -16.69 26.33
CA HIS A 98 -8.69 -15.38 26.67
C HIS A 98 -10.15 -15.44 27.16
N SER A 99 -11.00 -16.29 26.57
CA SER A 99 -12.36 -16.52 27.06
C SER A 99 -12.36 -17.10 28.48
N GLU A 100 -11.48 -18.06 28.78
CA GLU A 100 -11.33 -18.60 30.15
C GLU A 100 -10.90 -17.52 31.15
N VAL A 101 -9.99 -16.63 30.74
CA VAL A 101 -9.57 -15.47 31.54
C VAL A 101 -10.75 -14.53 31.82
N LEU A 102 -11.59 -14.26 30.81
CA LEU A 102 -12.79 -13.44 30.97
C LEU A 102 -13.81 -14.08 31.91
N GLU A 103 -14.07 -15.38 31.78
CA GLU A 103 -14.98 -16.11 32.67
C GLU A 103 -14.49 -16.06 34.12
N TYR A 104 -13.19 -16.18 34.35
CA TYR A 104 -12.59 -16.01 35.68
C TYR A 104 -12.78 -14.58 36.22
N ALA A 105 -12.53 -13.57 35.39
CA ALA A 105 -12.71 -12.17 35.76
C ALA A 105 -14.19 -11.86 36.08
N GLU A 106 -15.12 -12.33 35.26
CA GLU A 106 -16.56 -12.19 35.48
C GLU A 106 -17.00 -12.87 36.77
N ALA A 107 -16.52 -14.09 37.06
CA ALA A 107 -16.81 -14.77 38.32
C ALA A 107 -16.26 -14.00 39.53
N ARG A 108 -15.07 -13.40 39.40
CA ARG A 108 -14.40 -12.61 40.45
C ARG A 108 -15.11 -11.31 40.76
N PHE A 109 -15.68 -10.65 39.75
CA PHE A 109 -16.33 -9.34 39.85
C PHE A 109 -17.87 -9.41 39.80
N GLY A 110 -18.46 -10.58 39.56
CA GLY A 110 -19.90 -10.80 39.50
C GLY A 110 -20.63 -10.51 40.81
N GLU A 111 -19.93 -10.48 41.94
CA GLU A 111 -20.47 -10.01 43.23
C GLU A 111 -20.66 -8.49 43.31
N HIS A 112 -20.10 -7.73 42.37
CA HIS A 112 -20.22 -6.27 42.28
C HIS A 112 -20.89 -5.85 40.99
N ASN A 113 -22.02 -6.48 40.67
CA ASN A 113 -22.95 -6.00 39.66
C ASN A 113 -23.68 -4.74 40.19
N MET A 114 -22.91 -3.69 40.47
CA MET A 114 -23.42 -2.36 40.80
C MET A 114 -24.08 -1.85 39.52
N SER A 115 -25.40 -1.91 39.49
CA SER A 115 -26.17 -1.39 38.38
C SER A 115 -25.78 0.08 38.14
N CYS A 116 -25.34 0.41 36.93
CA CYS A 116 -25.22 1.81 36.49
C CYS A 116 -26.60 2.51 36.41
N ALA A 117 -27.70 1.81 36.73
CA ALA A 117 -29.03 2.39 36.84
C ALA A 117 -29.09 3.39 38.00
N GLY A 118 -28.81 4.65 37.69
CA GLY A 118 -28.79 5.78 38.62
C GLY A 118 -27.83 6.88 38.19
N ASP A 119 -26.78 6.53 37.44
CA ASP A 119 -25.71 7.45 37.03
C ASP A 119 -26.00 8.16 35.68
N ILE A 120 -27.28 8.42 35.41
CA ILE A 120 -27.76 9.09 34.18
C ILE A 120 -28.39 10.45 34.45
N SER A 121 -28.31 10.97 35.68
CA SER A 121 -28.80 12.32 35.99
C SER A 121 -27.73 13.41 35.85
N VAL A 122 -26.45 13.04 35.69
CA VAL A 122 -25.39 14.01 35.43
C VAL A 122 -25.29 14.24 33.92
N SER A 123 -25.77 15.39 33.49
CA SER A 123 -25.48 15.87 32.14
C SER A 123 -23.97 15.91 31.93
N SER A 124 -23.47 15.17 30.93
CA SER A 124 -22.07 15.15 30.54
C SER A 124 -21.60 16.58 30.28
N ILE A 125 -20.68 17.12 31.10
CA ILE A 125 -20.07 18.46 30.94
C ILE A 125 -18.95 18.42 29.87
N ILE A 126 -18.94 17.38 29.04
CA ILE A 126 -17.92 17.20 28.00
C ILE A 126 -18.30 18.11 26.83
N ASN A 127 -17.58 19.23 26.68
CA ASN A 127 -17.80 20.26 25.67
C ASN A 127 -17.40 19.82 24.24
N THR A 128 -17.07 18.54 24.05
CA THR A 128 -16.55 18.01 22.77
C THR A 128 -17.57 17.20 21.99
N THR A 129 -18.78 16.97 22.52
CA THR A 129 -19.85 16.26 21.81
C THR A 129 -21.14 17.09 21.85
N PRO A 130 -21.60 17.68 20.73
CA PRO A 130 -22.85 18.43 20.73
C PRO A 130 -24.03 17.49 21.00
N LYS A 131 -24.84 17.85 22.01
CA LYS A 131 -26.12 17.22 22.34
C LYS A 131 -27.11 17.45 21.20
N ASN A 132 -27.25 16.49 20.29
CA ASN A 132 -28.44 16.33 19.44
C ASN A 132 -28.62 14.84 19.13
N LEU A 133 -29.41 14.16 19.95
CA LEU A 133 -29.63 12.70 19.90
C LEU A 133 -30.95 12.31 19.21
N SER A 134 -31.61 13.23 18.49
CA SER A 134 -32.93 12.98 17.91
C SER A 134 -32.95 12.75 16.38
N GLU A 135 -31.87 13.04 15.66
CA GLU A 135 -31.88 13.02 14.17
C GLU A 135 -30.67 12.30 13.54
N SER A 136 -29.93 11.46 14.27
CA SER A 136 -28.65 10.93 13.79
C SER A 136 -28.72 9.68 12.90
N ASN A 137 -29.90 9.13 12.61
CA ASN A 137 -29.99 7.83 11.92
C ASN A 137 -30.14 7.88 10.38
N GLU A 138 -30.10 9.06 9.75
CA GLU A 138 -30.18 9.17 8.28
C GLU A 138 -28.86 9.62 7.62
N ARG A 139 -27.71 9.55 8.30
CA ARG A 139 -26.46 10.07 7.75
C ARG A 139 -25.31 9.06 7.72
N THR A 140 -24.78 8.82 6.54
CA THR A 140 -23.64 7.89 6.29
C THR A 140 -22.26 8.53 6.51
N ARG A 141 -22.13 9.73 7.10
CA ARG A 141 -20.87 10.51 7.11
C ARG A 141 -20.66 11.37 8.38
N SER A 142 -19.40 11.51 8.81
CA SER A 142 -18.93 12.26 9.99
C SER A 142 -19.00 13.80 9.85
N TYR A 143 -18.98 14.49 11.00
CA TYR A 143 -19.24 15.94 11.17
C TYR A 143 -18.07 16.87 10.80
N GLU A 144 -16.87 16.33 10.59
CA GLU A 144 -15.62 17.11 10.45
C GLU A 144 -15.56 18.00 9.19
N ARG A 145 -16.50 17.85 8.25
CA ARG A 145 -16.53 18.65 7.01
C ARG A 145 -17.58 19.75 6.96
N ASP A 146 -18.43 19.86 7.97
CA ASP A 146 -19.41 20.96 8.04
C ASP A 146 -18.86 22.11 8.90
N ILE A 147 -17.69 22.64 8.49
CA ILE A 147 -17.29 23.97 8.92
C ILE A 147 -18.15 24.94 8.12
N LYS A 148 -19.14 25.56 8.77
CA LYS A 148 -19.86 26.69 8.19
C LYS A 148 -18.84 27.79 7.91
N GLN A 149 -18.45 27.92 6.64
CA GLN A 149 -17.64 29.05 6.19
C GLN A 149 -18.41 30.31 6.52
N THR A 150 -17.83 31.11 7.40
CA THR A 150 -18.21 32.52 7.52
C THR A 150 -17.73 33.19 6.23
N ASP A 151 -18.59 34.04 5.69
CA ASP A 151 -18.50 34.66 4.38
C ASP A 151 -17.23 35.51 4.23
N ASP A 152 -16.14 34.89 3.80
CA ASP A 152 -14.91 35.56 3.37
C ASP A 152 -14.70 35.28 1.88
N GLY A 153 -15.54 35.89 1.05
CA GLY A 153 -15.42 35.84 -0.40
C GLY A 153 -14.12 36.46 -0.91
N SER A 154 -13.17 35.63 -1.34
CA SER A 154 -12.20 35.98 -2.43
C SER A 154 -11.48 34.78 -3.06
N ALA A 155 -11.87 33.53 -2.77
CA ALA A 155 -11.17 32.34 -3.29
C ALA A 155 -11.60 31.89 -4.71
N VAL A 156 -12.43 32.67 -5.41
CA VAL A 156 -12.89 32.35 -6.79
C VAL A 156 -11.92 32.87 -7.86
N GLU A 157 -10.94 33.70 -7.50
CA GLU A 157 -9.97 34.29 -8.45
C GLU A 157 -8.70 33.46 -8.70
N MET A 158 -8.65 32.21 -8.24
CA MET A 158 -7.48 31.32 -8.41
C MET A 158 -7.84 30.03 -9.17
N ALA A 159 -8.70 30.14 -10.19
CA ALA A 159 -8.82 29.09 -11.21
C ALA A 159 -7.53 29.06 -12.05
N TYR A 160 -6.97 27.86 -12.27
CA TYR A 160 -5.71 27.63 -13.00
C TYR A 160 -5.68 28.13 -14.46
N GLU A 161 -6.78 28.70 -14.95
CA GLU A 161 -6.98 29.12 -16.33
C GLU A 161 -6.70 30.61 -16.57
N ASN A 162 -6.69 31.44 -15.51
CA ASN A 162 -6.44 32.88 -15.61
C ASN A 162 -5.24 33.27 -14.76
N LYS A 163 -4.06 33.19 -15.36
CA LYS A 163 -2.83 33.73 -14.78
C LYS A 163 -2.69 35.21 -15.18
N PRO A 164 -2.60 36.17 -14.25
CA PRO A 164 -2.30 37.55 -14.61
C PRO A 164 -0.89 37.64 -15.20
N GLU A 165 -0.76 38.39 -16.29
CA GLU A 165 0.51 38.69 -16.96
C GLU A 165 1.42 39.45 -15.98
N ALA A 166 2.41 38.74 -15.44
CA ALA A 166 3.52 39.35 -14.73
C ALA A 166 4.65 39.68 -15.72
N ALA A 167 5.12 40.91 -15.62
CA ALA A 167 6.10 41.58 -16.45
C ALA A 167 7.39 40.77 -16.73
N VAL A 168 7.75 40.77 -18.01
CA VAL A 168 9.10 40.83 -18.61
C VAL A 168 10.26 40.46 -17.70
N GLY A 169 10.81 39.26 -17.92
CA GLY A 169 12.10 38.83 -17.40
C GLY A 169 12.51 37.47 -17.98
N ASP A 170 13.51 37.50 -18.86
CA ASP A 170 14.21 36.40 -19.54
C ASP A 170 13.49 35.57 -20.61
N THR A 171 13.74 36.03 -21.84
CA THR A 171 13.66 35.33 -23.11
C THR A 171 14.36 33.97 -23.06
N GLN A 172 13.62 32.89 -22.81
CA GLN A 172 13.98 31.59 -23.35
C GLN A 172 13.23 31.37 -24.66
N SER A 173 14.00 31.41 -25.75
CA SER A 173 13.56 31.09 -27.09
C SER A 173 12.80 29.77 -27.09
N ARG A 174 11.51 29.83 -27.43
CA ARG A 174 10.67 28.68 -27.73
C ARG A 174 11.27 28.00 -28.96
N LEU A 175 12.15 27.03 -28.74
CA LEU A 175 12.68 26.19 -29.81
C LEU A 175 11.51 25.43 -30.42
N ARG A 176 11.32 25.64 -31.72
CA ARG A 176 10.40 24.86 -32.56
C ARG A 176 10.61 23.38 -32.24
N GLN A 177 9.53 22.70 -31.86
CA GLN A 177 9.52 21.25 -31.76
C GLN A 177 9.71 20.69 -33.17
N ALA A 178 10.94 20.34 -33.50
CA ALA A 178 11.22 19.37 -34.54
C ALA A 178 10.76 17.99 -34.04
N GLU A 179 10.19 17.19 -34.93
CA GLU A 179 9.76 15.82 -34.67
C GLU A 179 10.94 15.02 -34.11
N LYS A 180 10.91 14.72 -32.80
CA LYS A 180 11.96 13.92 -32.15
C LYS A 180 11.63 12.44 -32.28
N ALA A 181 12.62 11.67 -32.76
CA ALA A 181 12.54 10.23 -32.85
C ALA A 181 12.39 9.58 -31.46
N VAL A 182 11.80 8.38 -31.41
CA VAL A 182 11.51 7.65 -30.16
C VAL A 182 12.75 7.46 -29.26
N GLY A 183 13.95 7.36 -29.85
CA GLY A 183 15.21 7.26 -29.13
C GLY A 183 15.57 8.50 -28.29
N ASP A 184 15.22 9.70 -28.76
CA ASP A 184 15.48 10.96 -28.03
C ASP A 184 14.62 11.07 -26.77
N ILE A 185 13.43 10.45 -26.78
CA ILE A 185 12.49 10.47 -25.64
C ILE A 185 12.99 9.49 -24.57
N GLN A 186 13.42 8.28 -24.95
CA GLN A 186 14.01 7.33 -24.00
C GLN A 186 15.32 7.86 -23.42
N GLY A 187 16.18 8.48 -24.24
CA GLY A 187 17.40 9.15 -23.77
C GLY A 187 17.11 10.25 -22.74
N ALA A 188 16.10 11.09 -22.99
CA ALA A 188 15.70 12.15 -22.05
C ALA A 188 15.09 11.61 -20.74
N VAL A 189 14.32 10.51 -20.80
CA VAL A 189 13.72 9.86 -19.62
C VAL A 189 14.78 9.16 -18.78
N LEU A 190 15.75 8.49 -19.42
CA LEU A 190 16.84 7.81 -18.73
C LEU A 190 17.88 8.81 -18.18
N ALA A 191 18.09 9.94 -18.86
CA ALA A 191 18.92 11.04 -18.35
C ALA A 191 18.33 11.69 -17.08
N ALA A 192 17.03 11.53 -16.83
CA ALA A 192 16.37 12.00 -15.61
C ALA A 192 16.49 11.01 -14.43
N VAL A 193 17.02 9.80 -14.63
CA VAL A 193 17.21 8.82 -13.55
C VAL A 193 18.55 9.11 -12.86
N PRO A 194 18.55 9.49 -11.57
CA PRO A 194 19.79 9.69 -10.84
C PRO A 194 20.49 8.34 -10.63
N VAL A 195 21.82 8.30 -10.83
CA VAL A 195 22.64 7.09 -10.64
C VAL A 195 22.50 6.51 -9.23
N GLY A 196 22.27 7.35 -8.21
CA GLY A 196 22.00 6.91 -6.85
C GLY A 196 20.76 6.03 -6.69
N LEU A 197 19.78 6.13 -7.59
CA LEU A 197 18.62 5.22 -7.59
C LEU A 197 19.03 3.81 -8.02
N LEU A 198 19.98 3.67 -8.96
CA LEU A 198 20.52 2.37 -9.37
C LEU A 198 21.37 1.77 -8.25
N GLN A 199 22.12 2.60 -7.52
CA GLN A 199 22.90 2.15 -6.37
C GLN A 199 22.02 1.50 -5.30
N VAL A 200 20.87 2.11 -4.98
CA VAL A 200 19.93 1.57 -3.98
C VAL A 200 19.07 0.43 -4.55
N GLY A 201 18.56 0.60 -5.77
CA GLY A 201 17.60 -0.34 -6.37
C GLY A 201 18.21 -1.62 -6.93
N CYS A 202 19.50 -1.61 -7.27
CA CYS A 202 20.18 -2.71 -7.95
C CYS A 202 21.31 -3.34 -7.13
N ARG A 203 21.17 -3.42 -5.79
CA ARG A 203 22.20 -3.99 -4.91
C ARG A 203 22.60 -5.43 -5.27
N ALA A 204 21.61 -6.28 -5.57
CA ALA A 204 21.88 -7.67 -5.97
C ALA A 204 22.66 -7.76 -7.30
N ALA A 205 22.41 -6.84 -8.24
CA ALA A 205 23.15 -6.80 -9.50
C ALA A 205 24.60 -6.32 -9.29
N GLN A 206 24.81 -5.32 -8.42
CA GLN A 206 26.14 -4.85 -8.03
C GLN A 206 26.95 -5.95 -7.35
N GLU A 207 26.33 -6.74 -6.46
CA GLU A 207 26.95 -7.89 -5.81
C GLU A 207 27.34 -8.99 -6.83
N CYS A 208 26.51 -9.24 -7.84
CA CYS A 208 26.82 -10.23 -8.87
C CYS A 208 27.95 -9.81 -9.82
N VAL A 209 28.09 -8.50 -10.09
CA VAL A 209 29.14 -7.98 -10.98
C VAL A 209 30.38 -7.52 -10.18
N SER A 210 30.31 -7.51 -8.85
CA SER A 210 31.35 -7.02 -7.94
C SER A 210 31.79 -5.57 -8.25
N VAL A 211 30.85 -4.72 -8.65
CA VAL A 211 31.09 -3.31 -9.00
C VAL A 211 30.00 -2.46 -8.35
N GLU A 212 30.40 -1.38 -7.67
CA GLU A 212 29.48 -0.37 -7.15
C GLU A 212 29.15 0.66 -8.25
N PHE A 213 27.89 1.10 -8.32
CA PHE A 213 27.43 2.04 -9.34
C PHE A 213 27.49 3.48 -8.85
N ASP A 214 28.70 4.04 -8.80
CA ASP A 214 28.94 5.44 -8.40
C ASP A 214 28.77 6.41 -9.58
N GLY A 215 28.96 5.95 -10.81
CA GLY A 215 28.77 6.71 -12.03
C GLY A 215 28.21 5.90 -13.19
N TRP A 216 27.75 6.60 -14.23
CA TRP A 216 27.29 5.98 -15.47
C TRP A 216 28.40 5.20 -16.20
N SER A 217 29.67 5.60 -16.02
CA SER A 217 30.83 4.86 -16.51
C SER A 217 30.89 3.44 -15.96
N ASP A 218 30.57 3.26 -14.68
CA ASP A 218 30.66 1.99 -13.98
C ASP A 218 29.52 1.07 -14.41
N VAL A 219 28.33 1.64 -14.58
CA VAL A 219 27.15 0.94 -15.13
C VAL A 219 27.41 0.47 -16.55
N VAL A 220 27.98 1.32 -17.41
CA VAL A 220 28.33 0.95 -18.80
C VAL A 220 29.45 -0.08 -18.83
N GLY A 221 30.47 0.05 -17.96
CA GLY A 221 31.54 -0.94 -17.84
C GLY A 221 31.06 -2.32 -17.37
N ALA A 222 30.06 -2.34 -16.47
CA ALA A 222 29.42 -3.56 -15.97
C ALA A 222 28.41 -4.17 -16.96
N ALA A 223 27.96 -3.41 -17.97
CA ALA A 223 26.89 -3.83 -18.88
C ALA A 223 27.20 -5.12 -19.65
N GLU A 224 28.46 -5.32 -20.06
CA GLU A 224 28.85 -6.54 -20.77
C GLU A 224 28.75 -7.79 -19.89
N MET A 225 29.14 -7.67 -18.61
CA MET A 225 29.01 -8.76 -17.64
C MET A 225 27.54 -9.07 -17.35
N MET A 226 26.73 -8.03 -17.13
CA MET A 226 25.29 -8.18 -16.90
C MET A 226 24.60 -8.84 -18.10
N ARG A 227 24.96 -8.43 -19.32
CA ARG A 227 24.47 -9.04 -20.58
C ARG A 227 24.72 -10.54 -20.62
N ARG A 228 25.93 -10.98 -20.24
CA ARG A 228 26.29 -12.41 -20.22
C ARG A 228 25.51 -13.16 -19.15
N MET A 229 25.33 -12.58 -17.96
CA MET A 229 24.57 -13.19 -16.87
C MET A 229 23.10 -13.46 -17.23
N ILE A 230 22.47 -12.55 -17.98
CA ILE A 230 21.08 -12.71 -18.43
C ILE A 230 20.96 -13.57 -19.70
N GLY A 231 22.07 -14.09 -20.22
CA GLY A 231 22.09 -14.93 -21.43
C GLY A 231 21.79 -14.19 -22.73
N LEU A 232 21.97 -12.87 -22.78
CA LEU A 232 21.67 -12.07 -23.97
C LEU A 232 22.83 -12.11 -24.97
N SER A 233 22.55 -12.52 -26.20
CA SER A 233 23.58 -12.59 -27.26
C SER A 233 24.05 -11.19 -27.66
N GLU A 234 25.28 -11.10 -28.18
CA GLU A 234 25.87 -9.81 -28.57
C GLU A 234 25.11 -9.21 -29.76
N ALA A 235 24.70 -10.05 -30.71
CA ALA A 235 23.87 -9.64 -31.83
C ALA A 235 22.52 -9.04 -31.37
N ALA A 236 21.86 -9.66 -30.38
CA ALA A 236 20.61 -9.15 -29.82
C ALA A 236 20.80 -7.85 -29.03
N TRP A 237 21.95 -7.68 -28.38
CA TRP A 237 22.30 -6.44 -27.70
C TRP A 237 22.49 -5.29 -28.69
N VAL A 238 23.31 -5.50 -29.73
CA VAL A 238 23.58 -4.47 -30.75
C VAL A 238 22.32 -4.09 -31.53
N ASP A 239 21.45 -5.05 -31.83
CA ASP A 239 20.14 -4.79 -32.46
C ASP A 239 19.23 -3.93 -31.56
N GLY A 240 19.28 -4.16 -30.24
CA GLY A 240 18.51 -3.40 -29.25
C GLY A 240 19.04 -2.00 -28.94
N VAL A 241 20.33 -1.73 -29.15
CA VAL A 241 20.90 -0.38 -28.94
C VAL A 241 20.46 0.61 -30.02
N GLY A 242 20.09 0.15 -31.22
CA GLY A 242 19.61 1.00 -32.31
C GLY A 242 20.67 1.95 -32.89
N ARG A 243 20.50 2.35 -34.15
CA ARG A 243 21.23 3.47 -34.78
C ARG A 243 20.66 4.80 -34.37
#